data_AF-A0A0C9YUX1-F1
#
_entry.id   AF-A0A0C9YUX1-F1
#
_cell.length_a   1.000
_cell.length_b   1.000
_cell.length_c   1.000
_cell.angle_alpha   90.00
_cell.angle_beta   90.00
_cell.angle_gamma   90.00
#
_symmetry.space_group_name_H-M   'P 1'
#
loop_
_entity.id
_entity.type
_entity.pdbx_description
1 polymer ?
#
loop_
_entity_poly.entity_id
_entity_poly.type
_entity_poly.pdbx_seq_one_letter_code
_entity_poly.pdbx_strand_id
1 'polypeptide(L)'
;MLYRQNFRTANSTREGTRTKREIQKVVVRINKHVRSYQRARKAILRLDLNDNIGEKYQEIQPEDLAVSKEVTEENRFGQGVSKMAWFWMVDGEQSQLNMSTVYRINWLKARARRDKWREEVSLVRHEMLWTTLWFQYEKEIWETRALQSTEPGKEAYASKQVELWTNFTKKAGLMFQGKQMECI
;
A
#
# COMPACT_ATOMS: atom_id res chain seq x y z
N MET A 1 -3.25 -7.63 12.72
CA MET A 1 -2.33 -7.95 11.59
C MET A 1 -2.21 -9.45 11.32
N LEU A 2 -1.93 -10.29 12.33
CA LEU A 2 -1.73 -11.75 12.17
C LEU A 2 -2.83 -12.48 11.37
N TYR A 3 -4.11 -12.16 11.58
CA TYR A 3 -5.20 -12.78 10.82
C TYR A 3 -5.17 -12.44 9.32
N ARG A 4 -5.03 -11.16 8.97
CA ARG A 4 -4.99 -10.76 7.55
C ARG A 4 -3.71 -11.20 6.85
N GLN A 5 -2.57 -11.09 7.53
CA GLN A 5 -1.26 -11.35 6.95
C GLN A 5 -0.95 -12.84 6.79
N ASN A 6 -1.44 -13.68 7.72
CA ASN A 6 -1.05 -15.09 7.76
C ASN A 6 -2.22 -16.06 7.50
N PHE A 7 -3.46 -15.72 7.88
CA PHE A 7 -4.59 -16.63 7.73
C PHE A 7 -5.26 -16.52 6.35
N ARG A 8 -5.40 -15.31 5.78
CA ARG A 8 -5.97 -15.13 4.43
C ARG A 8 -5.04 -15.58 3.29
N THR A 9 -3.75 -15.58 3.54
CA THR A 9 -2.69 -15.96 2.59
C THR A 9 -2.25 -17.41 2.75
N ALA A 10 -2.90 -18.17 3.65
CA ALA A 10 -2.56 -19.57 3.87
C ALA A 10 -2.99 -20.41 2.67
N ASN A 11 -2.03 -21.09 2.05
CA ASN A 11 -2.25 -21.89 0.84
C ASN A 11 -2.64 -23.34 1.19
N SER A 12 -2.63 -23.71 2.47
CA SER A 12 -2.98 -25.06 2.94
C SER A 12 -3.78 -25.07 4.24
N THR A 13 -4.55 -26.14 4.43
CA THR A 13 -5.33 -26.40 5.67
C THR A 13 -4.43 -26.47 6.91
N ARG A 14 -3.20 -26.98 6.77
CA ARG A 14 -2.21 -27.07 7.84
C ARG A 14 -1.70 -25.69 8.28
N GLU A 15 -1.45 -24.81 7.32
CA GLU A 15 -1.06 -23.42 7.61
C GLU A 15 -2.21 -22.63 8.23
N GLY A 16 -3.43 -22.84 7.75
CA GLY A 16 -4.64 -22.24 8.32
C GLY A 16 -4.90 -22.67 9.77
N THR A 17 -4.66 -23.93 10.12
CA THR A 17 -4.81 -24.42 11.51
C THR A 17 -3.70 -23.89 12.42
N ARG A 18 -2.45 -23.82 11.95
CA ARG A 18 -1.33 -23.24 12.72
C ARG A 18 -1.56 -21.76 13.03
N THR A 19 -1.98 -20.98 12.04
CA THR A 19 -2.26 -19.55 12.21
C THR A 19 -3.44 -19.31 13.14
N LYS A 20 -4.51 -20.13 13.08
CA LYS A 20 -5.60 -20.13 14.08
C LYS A 20 -5.09 -20.36 15.50
N ARG A 21 -4.21 -21.34 15.72
CA ARG A 21 -3.61 -21.59 17.05
C ARG A 21 -2.80 -20.39 17.55
N GLU A 22 -2.03 -19.75 16.70
CA GLU A 22 -1.26 -18.55 17.09
C GLU A 22 -2.18 -17.38 17.46
N ILE A 23 -3.28 -17.19 16.74
CA ILE A 23 -4.30 -16.20 17.09
C ILE A 23 -4.92 -16.52 18.45
N GLN A 24 -5.27 -17.79 18.70
CA GLN A 24 -5.80 -18.21 20.01
C GLN A 24 -4.81 -17.92 21.14
N LYS A 25 -3.52 -18.18 20.96
CA LYS A 25 -2.48 -17.85 21.95
C LYS A 25 -2.41 -16.34 22.24
N VAL A 26 -2.60 -15.51 21.22
CA VAL A 26 -2.65 -14.04 21.40
C VAL A 26 -3.91 -13.64 22.17
N VAL A 27 -5.07 -14.18 21.80
CA VAL A 27 -6.35 -13.90 22.50
C VAL A 27 -6.28 -14.31 23.98
N VAL A 28 -5.71 -15.47 24.29
CA VAL A 28 -5.51 -15.93 25.68
C VAL A 28 -4.63 -14.96 26.46
N ARG A 29 -3.54 -14.47 25.85
CA ARG A 29 -2.66 -13.46 26.46
C ARG A 29 -3.39 -12.15 26.71
N ILE A 30 -4.15 -11.65 25.72
CA ILE A 30 -4.97 -10.44 25.86
C ILE A 30 -5.94 -10.58 27.04
N ASN A 31 -6.69 -11.68 27.10
CA ASN A 31 -7.65 -11.93 28.18
C ASN A 31 -6.97 -12.01 29.55
N LYS A 32 -5.74 -12.55 29.63
CA LYS A 32 -4.94 -12.54 30.87
C LYS A 32 -4.64 -11.11 31.31
N HIS A 33 -4.21 -10.24 30.40
CA HIS A 33 -3.92 -8.83 30.71
C HIS A 33 -5.18 -8.06 31.10
N VAL A 34 -6.30 -8.26 30.39
CA VAL A 34 -7.60 -7.62 30.70
C VAL A 34 -8.06 -7.99 32.11
N ARG A 35 -8.01 -9.27 32.48
CA ARG A 35 -8.36 -9.73 33.84
C ARG A 35 -7.46 -9.11 34.90
N SER A 36 -6.15 -9.03 34.61
CA SER A 36 -5.19 -8.42 35.54
C SER A 36 -5.47 -6.93 35.74
N TYR A 37 -5.73 -6.21 34.65
CA TYR A 37 -6.09 -4.80 34.68
C TYR A 37 -7.39 -4.56 35.45
N GLN A 38 -8.45 -5.31 35.14
CA GLN A 38 -9.74 -5.19 35.84
C GLN A 38 -9.60 -5.48 37.34
N ARG A 39 -8.76 -6.44 37.74
CA ARG A 39 -8.47 -6.71 39.15
C ARG A 39 -7.79 -5.51 39.81
N ALA A 40 -6.76 -4.95 39.18
CA ALA A 40 -6.05 -3.77 39.69
C ALA A 40 -6.97 -2.56 39.79
N ARG A 41 -7.77 -2.28 38.75
CA ARG A 41 -8.79 -1.21 38.73
C ARG A 41 -9.78 -1.35 39.89
N LYS A 42 -10.31 -2.55 40.12
CA LYS A 42 -11.22 -2.81 41.25
C LYS A 42 -10.57 -2.57 42.61
N ALA A 43 -9.28 -2.85 42.75
CA ALA A 43 -8.55 -2.56 43.98
C ALA A 43 -8.35 -1.05 44.17
N ILE A 44 -7.96 -0.33 43.11
CA ILE A 44 -7.77 1.12 43.15
C ILE A 44 -9.06 1.84 43.50
N LEU A 45 -10.19 1.50 42.84
CA LEU A 45 -11.49 2.10 43.13
C LEU A 45 -12.01 1.81 44.55
N ARG A 46 -11.49 0.78 45.22
CA ARG A 46 -11.81 0.49 46.62
C ARG A 46 -10.96 1.29 47.60
N LEU A 47 -9.74 1.64 47.19
CA LEU A 47 -8.77 2.36 48.02
C LEU A 47 -8.92 3.87 47.89
N ASP A 48 -9.30 4.36 46.71
CA ASP A 48 -9.44 5.78 46.40
C ASP A 48 -10.78 6.02 45.70
N LEU A 49 -11.63 6.85 46.30
CA LEU A 49 -12.98 7.20 45.85
C LEU A 49 -12.97 8.47 44.98
N ASN A 50 -11.80 8.99 44.63
CA ASN A 50 -11.70 10.22 43.84
C ASN A 50 -12.14 9.98 42.39
N ASP A 51 -13.17 10.70 41.93
CA ASP A 51 -13.80 10.51 40.61
C ASP A 51 -12.79 10.62 39.45
N ASN A 52 -11.74 11.44 39.62
CA ASN A 52 -10.67 11.63 38.65
C ASN A 52 -9.96 10.33 38.23
N ILE A 53 -9.83 9.35 39.13
CA ILE A 53 -9.17 8.08 38.85
C ILE A 53 -10.11 7.15 38.07
N GLY A 54 -11.41 7.21 38.36
CA GLY A 54 -12.45 6.50 37.62
C GLY A 54 -12.58 6.97 36.18
N GLU A 55 -12.38 8.27 35.93
CA GLU A 55 -12.35 8.84 34.58
C GLU A 55 -11.09 8.46 33.79
N LYS A 56 -9.92 8.49 34.43
CA LYS A 56 -8.63 8.12 33.79
C LYS A 56 -8.56 6.63 33.44
N TYR A 57 -9.04 5.76 34.32
CA TYR A 57 -8.98 4.30 34.16
C TYR A 57 -10.38 3.73 33.94
N GLN A 58 -10.80 3.63 32.68
CA GLN A 58 -12.14 3.13 32.33
C GLN A 58 -12.20 1.60 32.30
N GLU A 59 -13.41 1.04 32.25
CA GLU A 59 -13.56 -0.40 32.05
C GLU A 59 -13.17 -0.77 30.61
N ILE A 60 -12.43 -1.88 30.43
CA ILE A 60 -12.13 -2.42 29.10
C ILE A 60 -13.32 -3.25 28.66
N GLN A 61 -14.05 -2.76 27.65
CA GLN A 61 -15.15 -3.49 27.04
C GLN A 61 -14.66 -4.40 25.90
N PRO A 62 -15.44 -5.42 25.50
CA PRO A 62 -15.09 -6.25 24.34
C PRO A 62 -14.89 -5.45 23.05
N GLU A 63 -15.61 -4.33 22.89
CA GLU A 63 -15.48 -3.42 21.75
C GLU A 63 -14.10 -2.73 21.71
N ASP A 64 -13.52 -2.44 22.88
CA ASP A 64 -12.18 -1.85 23.01
C ASP A 64 -11.06 -2.83 22.63
N LEU A 65 -11.33 -4.13 22.70
CA LEU A 65 -10.40 -5.19 22.31
C LEU A 65 -10.47 -5.51 20.81
N ALA A 66 -11.44 -4.92 20.10
CA ALA A 66 -11.50 -5.03 18.66
C ALA A 66 -10.23 -4.40 18.06
N VAL A 67 -9.63 -5.11 17.11
CA VAL A 67 -8.47 -4.58 16.37
C VAL A 67 -8.91 -3.29 15.69
N SER A 68 -8.25 -2.17 16.05
CA SER A 68 -8.53 -0.88 15.42
C SER A 68 -8.39 -1.03 13.90
N LYS A 69 -9.52 -0.89 13.23
CA LYS A 69 -9.59 -0.94 11.76
C LYS A 69 -8.87 0.26 11.16
N GLU A 70 -8.73 1.36 11.88
CA GLU A 70 -8.00 2.55 11.41
C GLU A 70 -6.49 2.29 11.29
N VAL A 71 -5.93 1.47 12.19
CA VAL A 71 -4.50 1.09 12.16
C VAL A 71 -4.24 -0.03 11.15
N THR A 72 -5.25 -0.86 10.87
CA THR A 72 -5.08 -2.05 10.01
C THR A 72 -5.62 -1.88 8.59
N GLU A 73 -6.47 -0.89 8.35
CA GLU A 73 -7.14 -0.58 7.09
C GLU A 73 -6.99 0.91 6.79
N GLU A 74 -5.82 1.29 6.30
CA GLU A 74 -5.41 2.67 6.01
C GLU A 74 -6.36 3.42 5.04
N ASN A 75 -7.18 2.71 4.26
CA ASN A 75 -8.09 3.26 3.25
C ASN A 75 -9.59 2.98 3.50
N ARG A 76 -10.00 2.63 4.72
CA ARG A 76 -11.41 2.35 4.99
C ARG A 76 -12.25 3.63 4.91
N PHE A 77 -13.37 3.59 4.20
CA PHE A 77 -14.35 4.68 4.18
C PHE A 77 -14.98 4.86 5.57
N GLY A 78 -15.16 6.11 6.02
CA GLY A 78 -15.76 6.40 7.34
C GLY A 78 -14.84 6.20 8.55
N GLN A 79 -13.52 6.30 8.35
CA GLN A 79 -12.53 6.21 9.44
C GLN A 79 -12.81 7.18 10.59
N GLY A 80 -13.19 8.43 10.32
CA GLY A 80 -13.41 9.46 11.35
C GLY A 80 -14.56 9.22 12.34
N VAL A 81 -15.37 8.17 12.16
CA VAL A 81 -16.49 7.81 13.07
C VAL A 81 -16.10 6.68 14.03
N SER A 82 -14.98 6.01 13.78
CA SER A 82 -14.54 4.88 14.60
C SER A 82 -13.85 5.39 15.87
N LYS A 83 -14.26 4.83 17.02
CA LYS A 83 -13.75 5.19 18.34
C LYS A 83 -12.65 4.20 18.71
N MET A 84 -11.42 4.70 18.85
CA MET A 84 -10.30 3.91 19.37
C MET A 84 -10.48 3.68 20.87
N ALA A 85 -9.97 2.56 21.38
CA ALA A 85 -10.10 2.24 22.80
C ALA A 85 -9.43 3.31 23.68
N TRP A 86 -10.12 3.68 24.77
CA TRP A 86 -9.72 4.77 25.66
C TRP A 86 -8.29 4.61 26.19
N PHE A 87 -7.82 3.38 26.40
CA PHE A 87 -6.49 3.10 26.96
C PHE A 87 -5.32 3.52 26.05
N TRP A 88 -5.56 3.78 24.77
CA TRP A 88 -4.57 4.40 23.89
C TRP A 88 -4.41 5.92 24.11
N MET A 89 -5.30 6.53 24.89
CA MET A 89 -5.35 7.97 25.16
C MET A 89 -4.90 8.34 26.59
N VAL A 90 -4.59 7.36 27.46
CA VAL A 90 -4.47 7.54 28.92
C VAL A 90 -3.17 8.24 29.37
N ASP A 91 -2.15 8.35 28.51
CA ASP A 91 -0.85 8.97 28.82
C ASP A 91 -0.50 10.11 27.86
N GLY A 92 -1.32 11.15 27.88
CA GLY A 92 -1.41 12.17 26.84
C GLY A 92 -0.70 13.50 27.06
N GLU A 93 0.28 13.66 27.95
CA GLU A 93 1.07 14.91 27.99
C GLU A 93 2.24 14.87 26.98
N GLN A 94 2.68 13.67 26.59
CA GLN A 94 3.70 13.42 25.55
C GLN A 94 3.30 12.36 24.52
N SER A 95 2.05 11.87 24.51
CA SER A 95 1.57 11.02 23.43
C SER A 95 1.40 11.82 22.14
N GLN A 96 2.44 11.84 21.31
CA GLN A 96 2.42 12.38 19.94
C GLN A 96 1.40 11.65 19.03
N LEU A 97 0.76 10.59 19.52
CA LEU A 97 -0.24 9.77 18.84
C LEU A 97 -1.66 10.13 19.27
N ASN A 98 -2.01 11.42 19.22
CA ASN A 98 -3.42 11.80 19.22
C ASN A 98 -4.08 11.28 17.92
N MET A 99 -5.38 10.96 17.97
CA MET A 99 -6.16 10.49 16.83
C MET A 99 -6.02 11.38 15.60
N SER A 100 -5.97 12.70 15.81
CA SER A 100 -5.72 13.68 14.76
C SER A 100 -4.41 13.43 14.01
N THR A 101 -3.35 13.00 14.71
CA THR A 101 -2.06 12.64 14.11
C THR A 101 -2.18 11.39 13.25
N VAL A 102 -2.85 10.34 13.73
CA VAL A 102 -3.04 9.08 12.97
C VAL A 102 -3.84 9.34 11.70
N TYR A 103 -4.96 10.05 11.81
CA TYR A 103 -5.77 10.42 10.65
C TYR A 103 -5.02 11.31 9.67
N ARG A 104 -4.25 12.28 10.16
CA ARG A 104 -3.41 13.15 9.33
C ARG A 104 -2.35 12.35 8.57
N ILE A 105 -1.68 11.40 9.23
CA ILE A 105 -0.69 10.52 8.59
C ILE A 105 -1.35 9.67 7.49
N ASN A 106 -2.49 9.03 7.78
CA ASN A 106 -3.22 8.22 6.82
C ASN A 106 -3.66 9.06 5.60
N TRP A 107 -4.17 10.27 5.84
CA TRP A 107 -4.52 11.21 4.78
C TRP A 107 -3.30 11.64 3.95
N LEU A 108 -2.17 11.98 4.59
CA LEU A 108 -0.93 12.34 3.91
C LEU A 108 -0.42 11.20 3.02
N LYS A 109 -0.46 9.95 3.51
CA LYS A 109 -0.08 8.77 2.72
C LYS A 109 -1.05 8.49 1.57
N ALA A 110 -2.36 8.67 1.78
CA ALA A 110 -3.36 8.54 0.72
C ALA A 110 -3.16 9.60 -0.36
N ARG A 111 -2.90 10.84 0.04
CA ARG A 111 -2.56 11.95 -0.86
C ARG A 111 -1.27 11.68 -1.63
N ALA A 112 -0.19 11.31 -0.95
CA ALA A 112 1.09 11.00 -1.58
C ALA A 112 0.95 9.86 -2.62
N ARG A 113 0.16 8.83 -2.31
CA ARG A 113 -0.18 7.80 -3.31
C ARG A 113 -0.94 8.40 -4.48
N ARG A 114 -2.04 9.11 -4.27
CA ARG A 114 -2.80 9.73 -5.36
C ARG A 114 -1.89 10.58 -6.26
N ASP A 115 -1.04 11.39 -5.67
CA ASP A 115 -0.14 12.29 -6.40
C ASP A 115 0.90 11.48 -7.20
N LYS A 116 1.49 10.43 -6.61
CA LYS A 116 2.36 9.49 -7.32
C LYS A 116 1.66 8.76 -8.47
N TRP A 117 0.43 8.26 -8.27
CA TRP A 117 -0.33 7.61 -9.34
C TRP A 117 -0.65 8.58 -10.48
N ARG A 118 -0.93 9.86 -10.15
CA ARG A 118 -1.14 10.90 -11.16
C ARG A 118 0.14 11.17 -11.96
N GLU A 119 1.29 11.21 -11.30
CA GLU A 119 2.60 11.33 -11.96
C GLU A 119 2.91 10.11 -12.82
N GLU A 120 2.74 8.89 -12.30
CA GLU A 120 2.96 7.64 -13.02
C GLU A 120 2.11 7.55 -14.28
N VAL A 121 0.83 7.94 -14.23
CA VAL A 121 -0.01 8.00 -15.43
C VAL A 121 0.59 8.95 -16.46
N SER A 122 1.04 10.14 -16.05
CA SER A 122 1.69 11.08 -16.97
C SER A 122 2.98 10.49 -17.56
N LEU A 123 3.85 9.91 -16.73
CA LEU A 123 5.12 9.32 -17.16
C LEU A 123 4.91 8.18 -18.14
N VAL A 124 4.01 7.23 -17.83
CA VAL A 124 3.71 6.09 -18.71
C VAL A 124 3.22 6.55 -20.08
N ARG A 125 2.40 7.61 -20.15
CA ARG A 125 1.96 8.18 -21.43
C ARG A 125 3.11 8.77 -22.26
N HIS A 126 4.08 9.42 -21.60
CA HIS A 126 5.29 9.91 -22.26
C HIS A 126 6.22 8.76 -22.66
N GLU A 127 6.41 7.75 -21.81
CA GLU A 127 7.21 6.57 -22.12
C GLU A 127 6.67 5.82 -23.35
N MET A 128 5.34 5.69 -23.48
CA MET A 128 4.72 5.11 -24.68
C MET A 128 5.04 5.92 -25.94
N LEU A 129 5.03 7.26 -25.84
CA LEU A 129 5.38 8.14 -26.96
C LEU A 129 6.86 8.00 -27.32
N TRP A 130 7.75 8.14 -26.33
CA TRP A 130 9.20 8.02 -26.50
C TRP A 130 9.61 6.66 -27.01
N THR A 131 8.96 5.58 -26.59
CA THR A 131 9.22 4.23 -27.11
C THR A 131 8.95 4.16 -28.61
N THR A 132 7.87 4.80 -29.08
CA THR A 132 7.52 4.82 -30.51
C THR A 132 8.52 5.65 -31.31
N LEU A 133 8.87 6.83 -30.80
CA LEU A 133 9.88 7.71 -31.40
C LEU A 133 11.26 7.03 -31.45
N TRP A 134 11.63 6.30 -30.41
CA TRP A 134 12.88 5.55 -30.33
C TRP A 134 12.94 4.46 -31.40
N PHE A 135 11.86 3.69 -31.60
CA PHE A 135 11.81 2.69 -32.66
C PHE A 135 11.91 3.30 -34.05
N GLN A 136 11.29 4.46 -34.27
CA GLN A 136 11.43 5.19 -35.52
C GLN A 136 12.87 5.67 -35.73
N TYR A 137 13.49 6.23 -34.70
CA TYR A 137 14.88 6.67 -34.74
C TYR A 137 15.85 5.51 -35.06
N GLU A 138 15.70 4.36 -34.40
CA GLU A 138 16.50 3.17 -34.70
C GLU A 138 16.30 2.70 -36.14
N LYS A 139 15.04 2.67 -36.62
CA LYS A 139 14.76 2.37 -38.03
C LYS A 139 15.56 3.28 -38.97
N GLU A 140 15.55 4.60 -38.75
CA GLU A 140 16.26 5.58 -39.58
C GLU A 140 17.79 5.38 -39.55
N ILE A 141 18.34 5.03 -38.38
CA ILE A 141 19.76 4.67 -38.26
C ILE A 141 20.09 3.45 -39.13
N TRP A 142 19.28 2.39 -39.05
CA TRP A 142 19.53 1.16 -39.80
C TRP A 142 19.30 1.36 -41.31
N GLU A 143 18.38 2.23 -41.71
CA GLU A 143 18.21 2.65 -43.12
C GLU A 143 19.46 3.34 -43.64
N THR A 144 20.01 4.27 -42.86
CA THR A 144 21.26 4.95 -43.22
C THR A 144 22.44 3.98 -43.34
N ARG A 145 22.55 3.02 -42.42
CA ARG A 145 23.59 1.97 -42.45
C ARG A 145 23.46 1.05 -43.66
N ALA A 146 22.23 0.69 -44.05
CA ALA A 146 21.99 -0.11 -45.24
C ALA A 146 22.47 0.62 -46.50
N LEU A 147 22.15 1.91 -46.63
CA LEU A 147 22.56 2.75 -47.76
C LEU A 147 24.08 2.95 -47.86
N GLN A 148 24.78 3.02 -46.72
CA GLN A 148 26.23 3.23 -46.67
C GLN A 148 27.04 1.93 -46.80
N SER A 149 26.39 0.77 -46.76
CA SER A 149 27.07 -0.53 -46.80
C SER A 149 27.54 -0.86 -48.22
N THR A 150 28.82 -1.19 -48.37
CA THR A 150 29.38 -1.69 -49.65
C THR A 150 29.40 -3.22 -49.71
N GLU A 151 29.28 -3.90 -48.57
CA GLU A 151 29.30 -5.36 -48.50
C GLU A 151 27.86 -5.92 -48.50
N PRO A 152 27.54 -6.90 -49.36
CA PRO A 152 26.16 -7.40 -49.51
C PRO A 152 25.64 -8.09 -48.24
N GLY A 153 26.51 -8.73 -47.45
CA GLY A 153 26.12 -9.36 -46.19
C GLY A 153 25.71 -8.35 -45.11
N LYS A 154 26.45 -7.24 -45.00
CA LYS A 154 26.16 -6.14 -44.07
C LYS A 154 24.90 -5.39 -44.49
N GLU A 155 24.72 -5.20 -45.79
CA GLU A 155 23.51 -4.60 -46.37
C GLU A 155 22.28 -5.45 -46.03
N ALA A 156 22.33 -6.76 -46.31
CA ALA A 156 21.22 -7.67 -46.02
C ALA A 156 20.86 -7.70 -44.53
N TYR A 157 21.85 -7.67 -43.63
CA TYR A 157 21.59 -7.60 -42.20
C TYR A 157 20.95 -6.25 -41.79
N ALA A 158 21.45 -5.14 -42.32
CA ALA A 158 20.87 -3.82 -42.06
C ALA A 158 19.42 -3.74 -42.56
N SER A 159 19.13 -4.22 -43.77
CA SER A 159 17.75 -4.31 -44.29
C SER A 159 16.82 -5.13 -43.40
N LYS A 160 17.32 -6.25 -42.84
CA LYS A 160 16.56 -7.04 -41.86
C LYS A 160 16.28 -6.24 -40.57
N GLN A 161 17.24 -5.46 -40.09
CA GLN A 161 17.04 -4.61 -38.91
C GLN A 161 16.01 -3.52 -39.19
N VAL A 162 16.05 -2.88 -40.37
CA VAL A 162 15.02 -1.91 -40.79
C VAL A 162 13.63 -2.54 -40.71
N GLU A 163 13.45 -3.74 -41.27
CA GLU A 163 12.16 -4.43 -41.20
C GLU A 163 11.74 -4.72 -39.75
N LEU A 164 12.64 -5.20 -38.89
CA LEU A 164 12.37 -5.44 -37.48
C LEU A 164 11.86 -4.17 -36.78
N TRP A 165 12.59 -3.06 -36.91
CA TRP A 165 12.22 -1.79 -36.28
C TRP A 165 10.93 -1.22 -36.85
N THR A 166 10.67 -1.37 -38.15
CA THR A 166 9.37 -0.98 -38.72
C THR A 166 8.20 -1.74 -38.09
N ASN A 167 8.38 -3.04 -37.84
CA ASN A 167 7.36 -3.87 -37.19
C ASN A 167 7.13 -3.44 -35.74
N PHE A 168 8.19 -3.07 -35.01
CA PHE A 168 8.05 -2.51 -33.66
C PHE A 168 7.34 -1.16 -33.68
N THR A 169 7.67 -0.23 -34.57
CA THR A 169 6.97 1.05 -34.70
C THR A 169 5.48 0.85 -35.00
N LYS A 170 5.13 -0.03 -35.96
CA LYS A 170 3.74 -0.35 -36.30
C LYS A 170 2.99 -0.94 -35.10
N LYS A 171 3.58 -1.91 -34.42
CA LYS A 171 2.97 -2.57 -33.26
C LYS A 171 2.79 -1.61 -32.09
N ALA A 172 3.79 -0.78 -31.80
CA ALA A 172 3.74 0.24 -30.75
C ALA A 172 2.63 1.26 -31.05
N GLY A 173 2.57 1.79 -32.27
CA GLY A 173 1.54 2.72 -32.70
C GLY A 173 0.12 2.15 -32.51
N LEU A 174 -0.11 0.88 -32.87
CA LEU A 174 -1.39 0.21 -32.66
C LEU A 174 -1.72 0.00 -31.17
N MET A 175 -0.75 -0.43 -30.36
CA MET A 175 -0.98 -0.71 -28.93
C MET A 175 -1.19 0.55 -28.10
N PHE A 176 -0.54 1.64 -28.49
CA PHE A 176 -0.50 2.89 -27.75
C PHE A 176 -1.47 3.97 -28.28
N GLN A 177 -2.19 3.67 -29.36
CA GLN A 177 -3.18 4.57 -29.95
C GLN A 177 -4.18 5.09 -28.89
N GLY A 178 -4.32 6.41 -28.78
CA GLY A 178 -5.21 7.06 -27.82
C GLY A 178 -4.80 6.94 -26.34
N LYS A 179 -3.66 6.30 -26.05
CA LYS A 179 -3.10 6.16 -24.70
C LYS A 179 -1.84 6.99 -24.49
N GLN A 180 -1.20 7.44 -25.57
CA GLN A 180 -0.04 8.32 -25.51
C GLN A 180 -0.43 9.74 -25.11
N MET A 181 0.57 10.53 -24.70
CA MET A 181 0.40 11.98 -24.68
C MET A 181 0.21 12.50 -26.10
N GLU A 182 -0.68 13.47 -26.27
CA GLU A 182 -0.74 14.25 -27.50
C GLU A 182 0.57 15.04 -27.61
N CYS A 183 1.24 14.94 -28.77
CA CYS A 183 2.41 15.77 -29.03
C CYS A 183 1.99 17.24 -28.99
N ILE A 184 2.64 18.02 -28.12
CA ILE A 184 2.51 19.50 -28.05
C ILE A 184 3.21 20.13 -29.24
#